data_AF-A0A2W4PAT5-F1
#
_entry.id   AF-A0A2W4PAT5-F1
#
_cell.length_a   1.000
_cell.length_b   1.000
_cell.length_c   1.000
_cell.angle_alpha   90.00
_cell.angle_beta   90.00
_cell.angle_gamma   90.00
#
_symmetry.space_group_name_H-M   'P 1'
#
loop_
_entity.id
_entity.type
_entity.pdbx_description
1 polymer ?
#
loop_
_entity_poly.entity_id
_entity_poly.type
_entity_poly.pdbx_seq_one_letter_code
_entity_poly.pdbx_strand_id
1 'polypeptide(L)'
;MSYKPDEGTLIAYLYGELEGSAKERVERYLADSEEARRELEALKEVRGIMGLVRDKEVIAPPLVIDSRARFFNLSSPLVRAVLAIAASLVILMVAGKLTGVQISASENEIRLTFGQPRSSAPDATPSLGGPYTKLTVADKKKGEISRG
;
A
#
# COMPACT_ATOMS: atom_id res chain seq x y z
N MET A 1 20.94 -56.99 -7.07
CA MET A 1 19.54 -56.58 -6.78
C MET A 1 18.80 -56.52 -8.10
N SER A 2 17.60 -57.11 -8.20
CA SER A 2 16.79 -57.02 -9.41
C SER A 2 16.28 -55.58 -9.55
N TYR A 3 16.63 -54.92 -10.66
CA TYR A 3 16.22 -53.55 -10.94
C TYR A 3 14.79 -53.59 -11.53
N LYS A 4 13.87 -52.83 -10.93
CA LYS A 4 12.53 -52.56 -11.47
C LYS A 4 12.35 -51.05 -11.50
N PRO A 5 12.07 -50.44 -12.67
CA PRO A 5 11.76 -49.01 -12.75
C PRO A 5 10.43 -48.74 -12.03
N ASP A 6 10.35 -47.59 -11.38
CA ASP A 6 9.06 -47.05 -10.91
C ASP A 6 8.22 -46.53 -12.09
N GLU A 7 6.95 -46.28 -11.82
CA GLU A 7 5.99 -45.81 -12.82
C GLU A 7 6.41 -44.48 -13.47
N GLY A 8 6.95 -43.54 -12.69
CA GLY A 8 7.44 -42.26 -13.21
C GLY A 8 8.61 -42.45 -14.18
N THR A 9 9.54 -43.33 -13.84
CA THR A 9 10.65 -43.71 -14.74
C THR A 9 10.14 -44.36 -16.03
N LEU A 10 9.13 -45.22 -15.97
CA LEU A 10 8.55 -45.86 -17.17
C LEU A 10 7.81 -44.84 -18.07
N ILE A 11 7.11 -43.88 -17.47
CA ILE A 11 6.46 -42.79 -18.20
C ILE A 11 7.49 -41.86 -18.84
N ALA A 12 8.54 -41.48 -18.11
CA ALA A 12 9.65 -40.70 -18.67
C ALA A 12 10.30 -41.42 -19.87
N TYR A 13 10.46 -42.75 -19.78
CA TYR A 13 10.91 -43.56 -20.91
C TYR A 13 9.95 -43.50 -22.11
N LEU A 14 8.64 -43.60 -21.87
CA LEU A 14 7.59 -43.52 -22.89
C LEU A 14 7.58 -42.18 -23.65
N TYR A 15 7.86 -41.08 -22.95
CA TYR A 15 7.96 -39.74 -23.55
C TYR A 15 9.34 -39.42 -24.13
N GLY A 16 10.32 -40.32 -23.97
CA GLY A 16 11.68 -40.13 -24.48
C GLY A 16 12.52 -39.17 -23.63
N GLU A 17 12.14 -38.96 -22.37
CA GLU A 17 12.79 -38.06 -21.42
C GLU A 17 13.99 -38.70 -20.71
N LEU A 18 14.17 -40.02 -20.83
CA LEU A 18 15.33 -40.72 -20.25
C LEU A 18 16.54 -40.70 -21.19
N GLU A 19 17.70 -40.39 -20.62
CA GLU A 19 18.99 -40.37 -21.31
C GLU A 19 20.05 -41.23 -20.61
N GLY A 20 21.10 -41.57 -21.34
CA GLY A 20 22.29 -42.27 -20.84
C GLY A 20 21.99 -43.54 -20.05
N SER A 21 22.63 -43.68 -18.90
CA SER A 21 22.56 -44.89 -18.06
C SER A 21 21.17 -45.17 -17.48
N ALA A 22 20.29 -44.17 -17.37
CA ALA A 22 18.92 -44.37 -16.93
C ALA A 22 18.11 -45.13 -18.00
N LYS A 23 18.22 -44.70 -19.26
CA LYS A 23 17.57 -45.35 -20.40
C LYS A 23 18.06 -46.79 -20.59
N GLU A 24 19.36 -47.02 -20.56
CA GLU A 24 19.95 -48.36 -20.74
C GLU A 24 19.47 -49.37 -19.68
N ARG A 25 19.29 -48.93 -18.43
CA ARG A 25 18.76 -49.80 -17.36
C ARG A 25 17.31 -50.19 -17.60
N VAL A 26 16.49 -49.26 -18.08
CA VAL A 26 15.09 -49.53 -18.44
C VAL A 26 15.00 -50.45 -19.65
N GLU A 27 15.82 -50.22 -20.67
CA GLU A 27 15.87 -51.09 -21.86
C GLU A 27 16.26 -52.52 -21.52
N ARG A 28 17.25 -52.70 -20.63
CA ARG A 28 17.62 -54.02 -20.14
C ARG A 28 16.49 -54.69 -19.36
N TYR A 29 15.82 -53.95 -18.48
CA TYR A 29 14.65 -54.46 -17.75
C TYR A 29 13.51 -54.90 -18.70
N LEU A 30 13.24 -54.12 -19.74
CA LEU A 30 12.23 -54.45 -20.75
C LEU A 30 12.64 -55.64 -21.63
N ALA A 31 13.94 -55.85 -21.87
CA ALA A 31 14.43 -57.02 -22.60
C ALA A 31 14.23 -58.32 -21.80
N ASP A 32 14.35 -58.24 -20.48
CA ASP A 32 14.29 -59.39 -19.57
C ASP A 32 12.85 -59.74 -19.12
N SER A 33 11.85 -58.89 -19.39
CA SER A 33 10.46 -59.07 -18.93
C SER A 33 9.43 -58.87 -20.04
N GLU A 34 8.75 -59.96 -20.43
CA GLU A 34 7.62 -59.90 -21.37
C GLU A 34 6.42 -59.13 -20.79
N GLU A 35 6.17 -59.27 -19.49
CA GLU A 35 5.09 -58.56 -18.79
C GLU A 35 5.29 -57.04 -18.84
N ALA A 36 6.50 -56.56 -18.55
CA ALA A 36 6.82 -55.13 -18.61
C ALA A 36 6.70 -54.55 -20.02
N ARG A 37 6.98 -55.36 -21.06
CA ARG A 37 6.75 -54.95 -22.45
C ARG A 37 5.28 -54.79 -22.78
N ARG A 38 4.42 -55.70 -22.29
CA ARG A 38 2.97 -55.60 -22.47
C ARG A 38 2.40 -54.38 -21.75
N GLU A 39 2.88 -54.08 -20.55
CA GLU A 39 2.50 -52.86 -19.81
C GLU A 39 2.89 -51.59 -20.57
N LEU A 40 4.12 -51.52 -21.08
CA LEU A 40 4.57 -50.40 -21.91
C LEU A 40 3.75 -50.26 -23.20
N GLU A 41 3.35 -51.37 -23.82
CA GLU A 41 2.50 -51.36 -25.02
C GLU A 41 1.09 -50.83 -24.71
N ALA A 42 0.49 -51.24 -23.60
CA ALA A 42 -0.79 -50.69 -23.14
C ALA A 42 -0.71 -49.17 -22.89
N LEU A 43 0.38 -48.69 -22.28
CA LEU A 43 0.59 -47.25 -22.07
C LEU A 43 0.76 -46.48 -23.39
N LYS A 44 1.43 -47.08 -24.39
CA LYS A 44 1.54 -46.51 -25.75
C LYS A 44 0.17 -46.42 -26.42
N GLU A 45 -0.69 -47.42 -26.26
CA GLU A 45 -2.04 -47.42 -26.81
C GLU A 45 -2.89 -46.30 -26.21
N VAL A 46 -2.89 -46.15 -24.88
CA VAL A 46 -3.61 -45.06 -24.19
C VAL A 46 -3.16 -43.70 -24.72
N ARG A 47 -1.84 -43.48 -24.83
CA ARG A 47 -1.29 -42.25 -25.41
C ARG A 47 -1.79 -42.02 -26.85
N GLY A 48 -1.85 -43.08 -27.67
CA GLY A 48 -2.39 -43.02 -29.02
C GLY A 48 -3.85 -42.58 -29.06
N ILE A 49 -4.69 -43.17 -28.20
CA ILE A 49 -6.12 -42.82 -28.09
C ILE A 49 -6.29 -41.37 -27.67
N MET A 50 -5.52 -40.90 -26.67
CA MET A 50 -5.57 -39.51 -26.24
C MET A 50 -5.13 -38.55 -27.35
N GLY A 51 -4.15 -38.94 -28.17
CA GLY A 51 -3.71 -38.15 -29.33
C GLY A 51 -4.74 -38.03 -30.47
N LEU A 52 -5.76 -38.89 -30.50
CA LEU A 52 -6.86 -38.80 -31.47
C LEU A 52 -7.94 -37.78 -31.06
N VAL A 53 -7.93 -37.35 -29.80
CA VAL A 53 -8.87 -36.34 -29.30
C VAL A 53 -8.47 -34.99 -29.91
N ARG A 54 -9.32 -34.46 -30.79
CA ARG A 54 -9.08 -33.15 -31.40
C ARG A 54 -9.17 -32.06 -30.34
N ASP A 55 -8.24 -31.12 -30.40
CA ASP A 55 -8.30 -29.91 -29.59
C ASP A 55 -9.60 -29.16 -29.88
N LYS A 56 -10.33 -28.85 -28.81
CA LYS A 56 -11.47 -27.94 -28.88
C LYS A 56 -10.93 -26.53 -28.79
N GLU A 57 -11.02 -25.79 -29.90
CA GLU A 57 -10.73 -24.36 -29.88
C GLU A 57 -11.64 -23.67 -28.84
N VAL A 58 -11.02 -23.18 -27.77
CA VAL A 58 -11.71 -22.37 -26.76
C VAL A 58 -11.65 -20.92 -27.21
N ILE A 59 -12.70 -20.47 -27.89
CA ILE A 59 -12.94 -19.03 -28.05
C ILE A 59 -13.24 -18.50 -26.65
N ALA A 60 -12.28 -17.82 -26.04
CA ALA A 60 -12.49 -17.18 -24.75
C ALA A 60 -13.72 -16.26 -24.86
N PRO A 61 -14.71 -16.39 -23.96
CA PRO A 61 -15.81 -15.45 -23.93
C PRO A 61 -15.24 -14.03 -23.82
N PRO A 62 -15.73 -13.05 -24.60
CA PRO A 62 -15.29 -11.68 -24.44
C PRO A 62 -15.61 -11.25 -23.00
N LEU A 63 -14.56 -11.08 -22.20
CA LEU A 63 -14.66 -10.46 -20.89
C LEU A 63 -15.00 -9.00 -21.14
N VAL A 64 -16.29 -8.66 -21.09
CA VAL A 64 -16.73 -7.27 -21.00
C VAL A 64 -16.34 -6.78 -19.61
N ILE A 65 -15.10 -6.29 -19.49
CA ILE A 65 -14.68 -5.53 -18.32
C ILE A 65 -15.45 -4.22 -18.38
N ASP A 66 -16.54 -4.12 -17.61
CA ASP A 66 -17.19 -2.84 -17.34
C ASP A 66 -16.14 -1.95 -16.67
N SER A 67 -15.47 -1.15 -17.50
CA SER A 67 -14.39 -0.24 -17.09
C SER A 67 -14.94 0.96 -16.32
N ARG A 68 -16.22 0.95 -15.95
CA ARG A 68 -16.77 1.84 -14.94
C ARG A 68 -16.35 1.36 -13.56
N ALA A 69 -15.05 1.37 -13.33
CA ALA A 69 -14.48 1.35 -12.01
C ALA A 69 -14.96 2.60 -11.26
N ARG A 70 -16.12 2.43 -10.61
CA ARG A 70 -16.76 3.35 -9.68
C ARG A 70 -15.93 3.27 -8.38
N PHE A 71 -14.68 3.72 -8.45
CA PHE A 71 -13.73 3.66 -7.34
C PHE A 71 -14.21 4.44 -6.10
N PHE A 72 -15.22 5.29 -6.25
CA PHE A 72 -15.89 5.95 -5.13
C PHE A 72 -17.38 5.64 -5.16
N ASN A 73 -17.79 4.68 -4.33
CA ASN A 73 -19.19 4.49 -4.00
C ASN A 73 -19.57 5.57 -2.96
N LEU A 74 -19.82 6.81 -3.40
CA LEU A 74 -20.21 7.96 -2.55
C LEU A 74 -21.49 7.68 -1.72
N SER A 75 -22.20 6.62 -2.04
CA SER A 75 -23.40 6.14 -1.35
C SER A 75 -23.10 5.32 -0.09
N SER A 76 -21.85 4.95 0.18
CA SER A 76 -21.50 4.21 1.40
C SER A 76 -21.86 5.03 2.65
N PRO A 77 -22.49 4.41 3.68
CA PRO A 77 -22.90 5.10 4.90
C PRO A 77 -21.71 5.76 5.62
N LEU A 78 -20.52 5.15 5.56
CA LEU A 78 -19.29 5.70 6.14
C LEU A 78 -18.85 6.98 5.40
N VAL A 79 -18.86 6.94 4.06
CA VAL A 79 -18.49 8.11 3.23
C VAL A 79 -19.47 9.25 3.46
N ARG A 80 -20.77 8.95 3.57
CA ARG A 80 -21.80 9.94 3.91
C ARG A 80 -21.59 10.56 5.29
N ALA A 81 -21.23 9.76 6.30
CA ALA A 81 -20.97 10.26 7.65
C ALA A 81 -19.76 11.21 7.66
N VAL A 82 -18.65 10.81 7.05
CA VAL A 82 -17.44 11.66 6.94
C VAL A 82 -17.74 12.94 6.16
N LEU A 83 -18.49 12.84 5.07
CA LEU A 83 -18.88 14.01 4.26
C LEU A 83 -19.79 14.95 5.04
N ALA A 84 -20.71 14.44 5.86
CA ALA A 84 -21.58 15.24 6.71
C ALA A 84 -20.79 16.01 7.79
N ILE A 85 -19.80 15.36 8.41
CA ILE A 85 -18.88 16.01 9.36
C ILE A 85 -18.07 17.10 8.66
N ALA A 86 -17.52 16.81 7.48
CA ALA A 86 -16.78 17.81 6.71
C ALA A 86 -17.65 19.01 6.33
N ALA A 87 -18.89 18.76 5.89
CA ALA A 87 -19.84 19.80 5.53
C ALA A 87 -20.21 20.70 6.73
N SER A 88 -20.40 20.12 7.93
CA SER A 88 -20.72 20.92 9.12
C SER A 88 -19.56 21.83 9.53
N LEU A 89 -18.31 21.35 9.43
CA LEU A 89 -17.12 22.16 9.68
C LEU A 89 -16.99 23.32 8.69
N VAL A 90 -17.26 23.08 7.40
CA VAL A 90 -17.25 24.13 6.37
C VAL A 90 -18.28 25.22 6.67
N ILE A 91 -19.50 24.82 7.06
CA ILE A 91 -20.54 25.79 7.45
C ILE A 91 -20.09 26.62 8.64
N LEU A 92 -19.48 26.01 9.67
CA LEU A 92 -18.94 26.73 10.81
C LEU A 92 -17.81 27.69 10.42
N MET A 93 -16.93 27.30 9.50
CA MET A 93 -15.87 28.18 8.98
C MET A 93 -16.45 29.39 8.24
N VAL A 94 -17.46 29.18 7.39
CA VAL A 94 -18.15 30.25 6.66
C VAL A 94 -18.85 31.20 7.64
N ALA A 95 -19.58 30.66 8.62
CA ALA A 95 -20.25 31.44 9.65
C ALA A 95 -19.25 32.24 10.49
N GLY A 96 -18.14 31.63 10.92
CA GLY A 96 -17.08 32.31 11.67
C GLY A 96 -16.43 33.43 10.87
N LYS A 97 -16.19 33.21 9.57
CA LYS A 97 -15.65 34.24 8.67
C LYS A 97 -16.60 35.42 8.48
N LEU A 98 -17.91 35.17 8.38
CA LEU A 98 -18.93 36.22 8.21
C LEU A 98 -19.17 37.01 9.51
N THR A 99 -19.11 36.34 10.66
CA THR A 99 -19.36 36.96 11.98
C THR A 99 -18.10 37.56 12.60
N GLY A 100 -16.93 37.30 12.04
CA GLY A 100 -15.65 37.74 12.60
C GLY A 100 -15.28 37.04 13.90
N VAL A 101 -15.74 35.80 14.09
CA VAL A 101 -15.39 34.95 15.25
C VAL A 101 -13.96 34.48 15.10
N GLN A 102 -13.13 34.70 16.13
CA GLN A 102 -11.77 34.22 16.23
C GLN A 102 -11.65 33.32 17.46
N ILE A 103 -11.11 32.11 17.25
CA ILE A 103 -10.86 31.12 18.31
C ILE A 103 -9.35 31.04 18.47
N SER A 104 -8.83 31.39 19.64
CA SER A 104 -7.43 31.21 19.99
C SER A 104 -7.32 30.27 21.19
N ALA A 105 -6.50 29.22 21.07
CA ALA A 105 -6.15 28.35 22.18
C ALA A 105 -4.75 28.72 22.68
N SER A 106 -4.64 29.05 23.97
CA SER A 106 -3.39 29.22 24.71
C SER A 106 -3.24 28.04 25.70
N GLU A 107 -2.05 27.89 26.30
CA GLU A 107 -1.65 26.72 27.11
C GLU A 107 -2.67 26.32 28.21
N ASN A 108 -3.53 27.24 28.65
CA ASN A 108 -4.62 26.92 29.59
C ASN A 108 -5.91 27.74 29.39
N GLU A 109 -6.13 28.34 28.22
CA GLU A 109 -7.33 29.17 27.98
C GLU A 109 -7.80 29.06 26.51
N ILE A 110 -9.11 28.85 26.33
CA ILE A 110 -9.77 28.99 25.04
C ILE A 110 -10.45 30.36 25.01
N ARG A 111 -9.94 31.28 24.19
CA ARG A 111 -10.58 32.59 23.97
C ARG A 111 -11.36 32.59 22.66
N LEU A 112 -12.64 32.96 22.77
CA LEU A 112 -13.48 33.36 21.64
C LEU A 112 -13.57 34.88 21.62
N THR A 113 -13.11 35.50 20.53
CA THR A 113 -13.20 36.95 20.30
C THR A 113 -14.07 37.21 19.08
N PHE A 114 -14.87 38.28 19.13
CA PHE A 114 -15.68 38.73 17.99
C PHE A 114 -15.13 40.08 17.49
N GLY A 115 -14.87 40.20 16.19
CA GLY A 115 -14.38 41.43 15.57
C GLY A 115 -12.87 41.42 15.28
N GLN A 116 -12.19 42.56 15.47
CA GLN A 116 -10.77 42.70 15.13
C GLN A 116 -9.87 42.04 16.20
N PRO A 117 -8.77 41.37 15.79
CA PRO A 117 -7.81 40.84 16.75
C PRO A 117 -7.19 42.01 17.50
N ARG A 118 -7.45 42.11 18.80
CA ARG A 118 -6.56 42.91 19.64
C ARG A 118 -5.27 42.13 19.71
N SER A 119 -4.27 42.60 18.97
CA SER A 119 -2.87 42.27 19.20
C SER A 119 -2.66 42.35 20.71
N SER A 120 -2.34 41.23 21.34
CA SER A 120 -1.86 41.19 22.70
C SER A 120 -0.53 41.92 22.74
N ALA A 121 -0.58 43.25 22.86
CA ALA A 121 0.53 44.01 23.40
C ALA A 121 0.75 43.50 24.84
N PRO A 122 2.01 43.24 25.25
CA PRO A 122 2.28 42.80 26.60
C PRO A 122 1.77 43.87 27.57
N ASP A 123 0.92 43.46 28.49
CA ASP A 123 0.27 44.34 29.45
C ASP A 123 1.30 45.23 30.16
N ALA A 124 0.99 46.53 30.11
CA ALA A 124 1.59 47.53 30.96
C ALA A 124 1.51 47.06 32.42
N THR A 125 2.67 46.91 33.05
CA THR A 125 2.82 46.89 34.49
C THR A 125 2.00 48.01 35.13
N PRO A 126 1.22 47.75 36.19
CA PRO A 126 0.54 48.80 36.93
C PRO A 126 1.57 49.69 37.63
N SER A 127 1.77 50.91 37.12
CA SER A 127 2.56 51.94 37.82
C SER A 127 1.77 52.50 38.99
N LEU A 128 1.98 51.93 40.18
CA LEU A 128 1.64 52.54 41.45
C LEU A 128 2.89 53.25 42.00
N GLY A 129 2.87 54.58 42.07
CA GLY A 129 3.82 55.35 42.86
C GLY A 129 4.32 56.63 42.20
N GLY A 130 3.98 57.77 42.81
CA GLY A 130 4.32 59.13 42.39
C GLY A 130 5.81 59.53 42.52
N PRO A 131 6.09 60.85 42.52
CA PRO A 131 7.26 61.42 41.85
C PRO A 131 8.48 61.49 42.78
N TYR A 132 9.56 60.82 42.41
CA TYR A 132 10.88 61.15 42.93
C TYR A 132 11.89 61.22 41.80
N THR A 133 12.25 62.46 41.51
CA THR A 133 13.53 62.97 41.05
C THR A 133 14.70 62.02 41.35
N LYS A 134 15.66 61.91 40.42
CA LYS A 134 17.13 61.99 40.62
C LYS A 134 17.82 61.36 39.41
N LEU A 135 18.44 62.19 38.57
CA LEU A 135 19.88 62.47 38.54
C LEU A 135 20.68 61.43 37.75
N THR A 136 21.07 61.87 36.55
CA THR A 136 22.41 61.79 35.96
C THR A 136 23.46 61.13 36.86
N VAL A 137 24.04 60.01 36.42
CA VAL A 137 25.49 59.80 36.31
C VAL A 137 25.75 58.84 35.15
N ALA A 138 26.28 59.39 34.06
CA ALA A 138 27.00 58.64 33.05
C ALA A 138 28.48 58.61 33.46
N ASP A 139 29.02 57.41 33.63
CA ASP A 139 30.44 57.10 33.72
C ASP A 139 30.49 55.59 33.42
N LYS A 140 31.38 55.00 32.61
CA LYS A 140 32.63 55.45 32.04
C LYS A 140 33.13 54.33 31.12
N LYS A 141 33.78 54.69 30.01
CA LYS A 141 34.86 53.93 29.32
C LYS A 141 34.48 52.58 28.67
N LYS A 142 35.08 52.12 27.58
CA LYS A 142 36.10 52.61 26.62
C LYS A 142 36.23 51.51 25.56
N GLY A 143 36.60 51.88 24.34
CA GLY A 143 37.28 51.00 23.39
C GLY A 143 36.40 50.67 22.19
N GLU A 144 36.53 51.37 21.06
CA GLU A 144 37.54 51.14 20.00
C GLU A 144 37.15 49.94 19.12
N ILE A 145 37.11 49.96 17.78
CA ILE A 145 37.45 50.91 16.71
C ILE A 145 36.57 50.54 15.50
N SER A 146 36.29 51.56 14.70
CA SER A 146 35.57 51.56 13.44
C SER A 146 36.51 51.34 12.24
N ARG A 147 36.03 50.57 11.25
CA ARG A 147 36.30 50.65 9.79
C ARG A 147 37.72 50.39 9.27
N GLY A 148 37.75 49.70 8.12
CA GLY A 148 38.88 49.69 7.19
C GLY A 148 39.00 48.35 6.51
#